data_AF-A0A7R9Z867-F1
#
_entry.id   AF-A0A7R9Z867-F1
#
_cell.length_a   1.000
_cell.length_b   1.000
_cell.length_c   1.000
_cell.angle_alpha   90.00
_cell.angle_beta   90.00
_cell.angle_gamma   90.00
#
_symmetry.space_group_name_H-M   'P 1'
#
loop_
_entity.id
_entity.type
_entity.pdbx_description
1 polymer ?
#
loop_
_entity_poly.entity_id
_entity_poly.type
_entity_poly.pdbx_seq_one_letter_code
_entity_poly.pdbx_strand_id
1 'polypeptide(L)'
;LPARGFVSFANGADASGFSKMTSKIREFNASLTTNLSPPELEQIDALTSTLSATNRYHATTVGVSELNALGKMVREWDTERVFPALDLVRLAVLHPDAAGPAREGYWSEVIMTVLDKCRKARDESSKAAT
;
A
#
# COMPACT_ATOMS: atom_id res chain seq x y z
N LEU A 1 12.47 -6.01 -29.99
CA LEU A 1 11.54 -7.16 -29.92
C LEU A 1 10.33 -6.73 -29.11
N PRO A 2 9.09 -7.13 -29.46
CA PRO A 2 7.92 -6.82 -28.64
C PRO A 2 8.04 -7.52 -27.29
N ALA A 3 7.74 -6.79 -26.21
CA ALA A 3 7.69 -7.36 -24.87
C ALA A 3 6.57 -8.41 -24.80
N ARG A 4 6.90 -9.62 -24.35
CA ARG A 4 5.91 -10.67 -24.06
C ARG A 4 5.54 -10.58 -22.59
N GLY A 5 4.39 -10.00 -22.29
CA GLY A 5 3.88 -9.86 -20.92
C GLY A 5 3.61 -8.41 -20.53
N PHE A 6 3.12 -8.24 -19.30
CA PHE A 6 2.84 -6.92 -18.73
C PHE A 6 4.11 -6.32 -18.14
N VAL A 7 4.28 -5.01 -18.32
CA VAL A 7 5.27 -4.23 -17.56
C VAL A 7 4.67 -3.94 -16.19
N SER A 8 5.41 -4.26 -15.12
CA SER A 8 4.97 -4.01 -13.75
C SER A 8 5.95 -3.10 -13.02
N PHE A 9 5.44 -2.35 -12.05
CA PHE A 9 6.26 -1.58 -11.11
C PHE A 9 6.62 -2.45 -9.89
N ALA A 10 7.32 -3.57 -10.12
CA ALA A 10 7.73 -4.50 -9.06
C ALA A 10 9.02 -4.07 -8.32
N ASN A 11 9.64 -2.96 -8.73
CA ASN A 11 10.82 -2.44 -8.05
C ASN A 11 10.52 -2.17 -6.57
N GLY A 12 11.37 -2.71 -5.69
CA GLY A 12 11.18 -2.63 -4.23
C GLY A 12 10.49 -3.85 -3.62
N ALA A 13 10.07 -4.85 -4.42
CA ALA A 13 9.59 -6.15 -3.93
C ALA A 13 10.72 -7.08 -3.44
N ASP A 14 11.77 -6.50 -2.84
CA ASP A 14 12.88 -7.21 -2.23
C ASP A 14 13.00 -6.82 -0.76
N ALA A 15 13.81 -7.55 0.01
CA ALA A 15 13.96 -7.30 1.44
C ALA A 15 14.44 -5.88 1.77
N SER A 16 15.27 -5.26 0.93
CA SER A 16 15.77 -3.90 1.14
C SER A 16 14.67 -2.86 0.89
N GLY A 17 13.89 -3.05 -0.17
CA GLY A 17 12.75 -2.22 -0.51
C GLY A 17 11.69 -2.24 0.59
N PHE A 18 11.29 -3.42 1.04
CA PHE A 18 10.35 -3.56 2.15
C PHE A 18 10.89 -2.97 3.46
N SER A 19 12.17 -3.18 3.78
CA SER A 19 12.78 -2.59 4.97
C SER A 19 12.68 -1.06 4.96
N LYS A 20 13.02 -0.40 3.85
CA LYS A 20 12.89 1.06 3.70
C LYS A 20 11.44 1.54 3.84
N MET A 21 10.51 0.80 3.23
CA MET A 21 9.08 1.10 3.25
C MET A 21 8.54 1.01 4.68
N THR A 22 8.82 -0.08 5.39
CA THR A 22 8.40 -0.29 6.78
C THR A 22 9.04 0.73 7.73
N SER A 23 10.30 1.10 7.53
CA SER A 23 10.93 2.19 8.30
C SER A 23 10.18 3.52 8.11
N LYS A 24 9.83 3.87 6.87
CA LYS A 24 9.08 5.10 6.58
C LYS A 24 7.65 5.05 7.13
N ILE A 25 6.98 3.89 7.07
CA ILE A 25 5.67 3.67 7.70
C ILE A 25 5.77 3.97 9.19
N ARG A 26 6.76 3.40 9.90
CA ARG A 26 6.92 3.60 11.34
C ARG A 26 7.23 5.05 11.72
N GLU A 27 8.08 5.71 10.93
CA GLU A 27 8.39 7.14 11.07
C GLU A 27 7.11 7.99 11.02
N PHE A 28 6.28 7.79 9.99
CA PHE A 28 5.04 8.54 9.84
C PHE A 28 4.00 8.16 10.91
N ASN A 29 3.87 6.87 11.21
CA ASN A 29 2.97 6.37 12.23
C ASN A 29 3.19 7.00 13.62
N ALA A 30 4.46 7.27 13.98
CA ALA A 30 4.81 7.90 15.24
C ALA A 30 4.42 9.38 15.32
N SER A 31 4.24 10.04 14.18
CA SER A 31 3.91 11.47 14.09
C SER A 31 2.42 11.77 13.85
N LEU A 32 1.64 10.74 13.49
CA LEU A 32 0.23 10.87 13.13
C LEU A 32 -0.68 10.67 14.34
N THR A 33 -1.76 11.47 14.41
CA THR A 33 -2.84 11.27 15.39
C THR A 33 -3.68 10.04 15.04
N THR A 34 -4.05 9.89 13.77
CA THR A 34 -4.78 8.71 13.27
C THR A 34 -3.79 7.68 12.74
N ASN A 35 -3.08 7.03 13.66
CA ASN A 35 -2.03 6.07 13.34
C ASN A 35 -2.53 4.61 13.40
N LEU A 36 -1.66 3.69 12.97
CA LEU A 36 -1.79 2.26 13.22
C LEU A 36 -1.42 1.96 14.67
N SER A 37 -2.26 1.14 15.30
CA SER A 37 -2.02 0.51 16.59
C SER A 37 -0.91 -0.54 16.49
N PRO A 38 -0.31 -0.98 17.62
CA PRO A 38 0.72 -2.01 17.59
C PRO A 38 0.30 -3.32 16.86
N PRO A 39 -0.92 -3.86 17.06
CA PRO A 39 -1.36 -5.03 16.31
C PRO A 39 -1.48 -4.78 14.80
N GLU A 40 -1.89 -3.59 14.38
CA GLU A 40 -1.96 -3.22 12.96
C GLU A 40 -0.57 -3.10 12.34
N LEU A 41 0.43 -2.61 13.09
CA LEU A 41 1.83 -2.61 12.63
C LEU A 41 2.36 -4.03 12.44
N GLU A 42 2.01 -4.97 13.33
CA GLU A 42 2.34 -6.39 13.14
C GLU A 42 1.69 -6.97 11.88
N GLN A 43 0.48 -6.53 11.53
CA GLN A 43 -0.15 -6.93 10.26
C GLN A 43 0.61 -6.38 9.05
N ILE A 44 1.18 -5.17 9.13
CA ILE A 44 2.05 -4.65 8.07
C ILE A 44 3.35 -5.46 7.97
N ASP A 45 3.95 -5.86 9.08
CA ASP A 45 5.14 -6.71 9.07
C ASP A 45 4.84 -8.08 8.44
N ALA A 46 3.71 -8.69 8.80
CA ALA A 46 3.26 -9.97 8.22
C ALA A 46 3.03 -9.84 6.70
N LEU A 47 2.36 -8.77 6.25
CA LEU A 47 2.14 -8.50 4.84
C LEU A 47 3.46 -8.35 4.07
N THR A 48 4.38 -7.53 4.58
CA THR A 48 5.68 -7.30 3.92
C THR A 48 6.53 -8.57 3.86
N SER A 49 6.47 -9.42 4.89
CA SER A 49 7.09 -10.75 4.88
C SER A 49 6.53 -11.62 3.77
N THR A 50 5.20 -11.72 3.67
CA THR A 50 4.51 -12.48 2.60
C THR A 50 4.89 -11.97 1.21
N LEU A 51 4.86 -10.64 1.00
CA LEU A 51 5.17 -10.03 -0.30
C LEU A 51 6.67 -10.12 -0.67
N SER A 52 7.57 -10.23 0.30
CA SER A 52 9.01 -10.43 0.03
C SER A 52 9.32 -11.82 -0.54
N ALA A 53 8.48 -12.81 -0.23
CA ALA A 53 8.62 -14.19 -0.70
C ALA A 53 7.96 -14.41 -2.06
N THR A 54 8.37 -13.64 -3.08
CA THR A 54 7.75 -13.61 -4.43
C THR A 54 7.67 -14.98 -5.11
N ASN A 55 8.63 -15.87 -4.86
CA ASN A 55 8.62 -17.25 -5.36
C ASN A 55 7.57 -18.16 -4.69
N ARG A 56 6.87 -17.68 -3.66
CA ARG A 56 5.86 -18.44 -2.89
C ARG A 56 4.44 -17.89 -3.03
N TYR A 57 4.21 -16.90 -3.89
CA TYR A 57 2.91 -16.25 -4.07
C TYR A 57 1.73 -17.19 -4.33
N HIS A 58 1.97 -18.35 -4.95
CA HIS A 58 0.95 -19.36 -5.20
C HIS A 58 0.70 -20.32 -4.01
N ALA A 59 1.51 -20.22 -2.95
CA ALA A 59 1.47 -21.06 -1.76
C ALA A 59 1.25 -20.26 -0.46
N THR A 60 1.12 -18.94 -0.55
CA THR A 60 0.81 -18.03 0.55
C THR A 60 -0.52 -17.33 0.31
N THR A 61 -1.09 -16.75 1.36
CA THR A 61 -2.33 -15.95 1.29
C THR A 61 -2.09 -14.62 1.96
N VAL A 62 -2.88 -13.61 1.59
CA VAL A 62 -2.85 -12.29 2.21
C VAL A 62 -4.09 -12.16 3.10
N GLY A 63 -3.89 -11.89 4.38
CA GLY A 63 -4.95 -11.81 5.37
C GLY A 63 -5.89 -10.61 5.15
N VAL A 64 -7.14 -10.75 5.59
CA VAL A 64 -8.08 -9.61 5.63
C VAL A 64 -7.56 -8.51 6.57
N SER A 65 -7.01 -8.90 7.73
CA SER A 65 -6.44 -7.96 8.71
C SER A 65 -5.25 -7.17 8.15
N GLU A 66 -4.41 -7.83 7.35
CA GLU A 66 -3.29 -7.20 6.63
C GLU A 66 -3.78 -6.12 5.66
N LEU A 67 -4.77 -6.46 4.82
CA LEU A 67 -5.37 -5.49 3.90
C LEU A 67 -6.11 -4.37 4.61
N ASN A 68 -6.76 -4.65 5.74
CA ASN A 68 -7.45 -3.64 6.54
C ASN A 68 -6.47 -2.61 7.12
N ALA A 69 -5.32 -3.06 7.66
CA ALA A 69 -4.27 -2.17 8.15
C ALA A 69 -3.71 -1.30 7.00
N LEU A 70 -3.45 -1.91 5.84
CA LEU A 70 -3.02 -1.17 4.64
C LEU A 70 -4.06 -0.15 4.17
N GLY A 71 -5.34 -0.55 4.11
CA GLY A 71 -6.45 0.31 3.71
C GLY A 71 -6.69 1.45 4.69
N LYS A 72 -6.48 1.23 5.99
CA LYS A 72 -6.52 2.30 7.00
C LYS A 72 -5.46 3.37 6.73
N MET A 73 -4.22 2.99 6.42
CA MET A 73 -3.21 3.99 6.04
C MET A 73 -3.65 4.78 4.80
N VAL A 74 -4.17 4.10 3.78
CA VAL A 74 -4.67 4.77 2.56
C VAL A 74 -5.82 5.73 2.84
N ARG A 75 -6.74 5.40 3.75
CA ARG A 75 -7.88 6.27 4.08
C ARG A 75 -7.48 7.45 4.96
N GLU A 76 -6.80 7.15 6.06
CA GLU A 76 -6.66 8.09 7.18
C GLU A 76 -5.40 8.95 7.11
N TRP A 77 -4.35 8.52 6.43
CA TRP A 77 -3.11 9.31 6.37
C TRP A 77 -3.29 10.48 5.42
N ASP A 78 -2.71 11.63 5.77
CA ASP A 78 -2.77 12.83 4.94
C ASP A 78 -2.03 12.64 3.60
N THR A 79 -2.29 13.55 2.66
CA THR A 79 -1.75 13.51 1.28
C THR A 79 -0.22 13.54 1.23
N GLU A 80 0.45 14.17 2.20
CA GLU A 80 1.91 14.25 2.25
C GLU A 80 2.54 12.95 2.77
N ARG A 81 1.81 12.21 3.62
CA ARG A 81 2.32 11.02 4.30
C ARG A 81 1.78 9.69 3.78
N VAL A 82 0.80 9.66 2.87
CA VAL A 82 0.18 8.41 2.38
C VAL A 82 1.10 7.58 1.46
N PHE A 83 2.16 8.16 0.88
CA PHE A 83 2.96 7.50 -0.16
C PHE A 83 3.54 6.11 0.20
N PRO A 84 4.08 5.82 1.41
CA PRO A 84 4.55 4.47 1.73
C PRO A 84 3.44 3.42 1.74
N ALA A 85 2.19 3.83 2.03
CA ALA A 85 1.03 2.94 1.90
C ALA A 85 0.73 2.65 0.42
N LEU A 86 0.87 3.64 -0.46
CA LEU A 86 0.69 3.46 -1.91
C LEU A 86 1.78 2.58 -2.52
N ASP A 87 3.02 2.74 -2.04
CA ASP A 87 4.14 1.87 -2.40
C ASP A 87 3.87 0.41 -1.98
N LEU A 88 3.25 0.19 -0.81
CA LEU A 88 2.88 -1.16 -0.38
C LEU A 88 1.67 -1.70 -1.16
N VAL A 89 0.66 -0.87 -1.45
CA VAL A 89 -0.51 -1.21 -2.28
C VAL A 89 -0.10 -1.73 -3.66
N ARG A 90 0.82 -1.05 -4.36
CA ARG A 90 1.25 -1.48 -5.70
C ARG A 90 2.00 -2.81 -5.70
N LEU A 91 2.58 -3.20 -4.56
CA LEU A 91 3.24 -4.50 -4.42
C LEU A 91 2.25 -5.58 -3.96
N ALA A 92 1.30 -5.22 -3.10
CA ALA A 92 0.25 -6.12 -2.62
C ALA A 92 -0.61 -6.66 -3.77
N VAL A 93 -0.99 -5.80 -4.74
CA VAL A 93 -1.80 -6.21 -5.90
C VAL A 93 -1.07 -7.18 -6.84
N LEU A 94 0.23 -7.40 -6.69
CA LEU A 94 0.96 -8.42 -7.45
C LEU A 94 0.77 -9.83 -6.88
N HIS A 95 0.31 -9.96 -5.63
CA HIS A 95 0.05 -11.24 -5.01
C HIS A 95 -1.31 -11.79 -5.50
N PRO A 96 -1.38 -13.02 -6.04
CA PRO A 96 -2.59 -13.54 -6.70
C PRO A 96 -3.78 -13.65 -5.75
N ASP A 97 -3.56 -14.00 -4.47
CA ASP A 97 -4.63 -14.00 -3.46
C ASP A 97 -5.19 -12.59 -3.18
N ALA A 98 -4.32 -11.58 -3.15
CA ALA A 98 -4.72 -10.19 -2.91
C ALA A 98 -5.39 -9.60 -4.15
N ALA A 99 -5.02 -10.02 -5.36
CA ALA A 99 -5.60 -9.56 -6.63
C ALA A 99 -6.88 -10.31 -7.03
N GLY A 100 -7.28 -11.33 -6.26
CA GLY A 100 -8.40 -12.18 -6.61
C GLY A 100 -9.76 -11.46 -6.58
N PRO A 101 -10.79 -11.97 -7.26
CA PRO A 101 -12.13 -11.36 -7.32
C PRO A 101 -12.75 -11.08 -5.94
N ALA A 102 -12.44 -11.91 -4.95
CA ALA A 102 -12.90 -11.72 -3.57
C ALA A 102 -12.42 -10.40 -2.93
N ARG A 103 -11.42 -9.72 -3.53
CA ARG A 103 -10.84 -8.47 -3.05
C ARG A 103 -11.27 -7.25 -3.86
N GLU A 104 -12.16 -7.39 -4.84
CA GLU A 104 -12.60 -6.29 -5.72
C GLU A 104 -13.12 -5.08 -4.94
N GLY A 105 -13.93 -5.30 -3.91
CA GLY A 105 -14.47 -4.21 -3.08
C GLY A 105 -13.37 -3.42 -2.36
N TYR A 106 -12.35 -4.12 -1.86
CA TYR A 106 -11.18 -3.48 -1.22
C TYR A 106 -10.42 -2.60 -2.22
N TRP A 107 -10.11 -3.12 -3.41
CA TRP A 107 -9.38 -2.35 -4.43
C TRP A 107 -10.18 -1.18 -4.97
N SER A 108 -11.50 -1.34 -5.11
CA SER A 108 -12.39 -0.25 -5.51
C SER A 108 -12.35 0.88 -4.50
N GLU A 109 -12.41 0.57 -3.20
CA GLU A 109 -12.28 1.55 -2.13
C GLU A 109 -10.92 2.25 -2.14
N VAL A 110 -9.82 1.48 -2.27
CA VAL A 110 -8.46 2.03 -2.36
C VAL A 110 -8.34 3.01 -3.54
N ILE A 111 -8.77 2.62 -4.74
CA ILE A 111 -8.71 3.47 -5.94
C ILE A 111 -9.52 4.74 -5.74
N MET A 112 -10.76 4.64 -5.27
CA MET A 112 -11.63 5.80 -5.08
C MET A 112 -11.07 6.77 -4.04
N THR A 113 -10.48 6.24 -2.95
CA THR A 113 -9.82 7.02 -1.91
C THR A 113 -8.60 7.77 -2.45
N VAL A 114 -7.76 7.09 -3.23
CA VAL A 114 -6.56 7.70 -3.83
C VAL A 114 -6.94 8.79 -4.82
N LEU A 115 -7.93 8.54 -5.67
CA LEU A 115 -8.44 9.55 -6.61
C LEU A 115 -8.98 10.79 -5.88
N ASP A 116 -9.64 10.60 -4.73
CA ASP A 116 -10.10 11.70 -3.89
C ASP A 116 -8.96 12.53 -3.31
N LYS A 117 -7.91 11.86 -2.80
CA LYS A 117 -6.69 12.52 -2.33
C LYS A 117 -5.99 13.30 -3.44
N CYS A 118 -5.91 12.75 -4.65
CA CYS A 118 -5.36 13.46 -5.81
C CYS A 118 -6.15 14.73 -6.16
N ARG A 119 -7.49 14.68 -6.09
CA ARG A 119 -8.34 15.88 -6.31
C ARG A 119 -8.07 16.94 -5.25
N LYS A 120 -8.04 16.56 -3.97
CA LYS A 120 -7.75 17.47 -2.85
C LYS A 120 -6.38 18.14 -2.99
N ALA A 121 -5.34 17.36 -3.26
CA ALA A 121 -3.98 17.88 -3.44
C ALA A 121 -3.89 18.89 -4.60
N ARG A 122 -4.62 18.65 -5.69
CA ARG A 122 -4.70 19.59 -6.83
C ARG A 122 -5.38 20.90 -6.43
N ASP A 123 -6.49 20.82 -5.69
CA ASP A 123 -7.26 22.00 -5.30
C ASP A 123 -6.48 22.87 -4.27
N GLU A 124 -5.74 22.23 -3.36
CA GLU A 124 -4.82 22.90 -2.43
C GLU A 124 -3.69 23.61 -3.18
N SER A 125 -3.09 22.95 -4.17
CA SER A 125 -2.06 23.54 -5.02
C SER A 125 -2.56 24.76 -5.80
N SER A 126 -3.82 24.72 -6.28
CA SER A 126 -4.44 25.86 -6.98
C SER A 126 -4.69 27.05 -6.06
N LYS A 127 -5.06 26.81 -4.79
CA LYS A 127 -5.28 27.89 -3.80
C LYS A 127 -3.97 28.55 -3.37
N ALA A 128 -2.88 27.78 -3.24
CA ALA A 128 -1.58 28.31 -2.85
C ALA A 128 -0.92 29.20 -3.93
N ALA A 129 -1.40 29.13 -5.18
CA ALA A 129 -0.89 29.89 -6.32
C ALA A 129 -1.66 31.21 -6.59
N THR A 130 -2.68 31.53 -5.78
CA THR A 130 -3.51 32.75 -5.90
C THR A 130 -3.25 33.68 -4.72
#